data_AF-A0A7Y0WRS2-F1
#
_entry.id   AF-A0A7Y0WRS2-F1
#
_cell.length_a   1.000
_cell.length_b   1.000
_cell.length_c   1.000
_cell.angle_alpha   90.00
_cell.angle_beta   90.00
_cell.angle_gamma   90.00
#
_symmetry.space_group_name_H-M   'P 1'
#
loop_
_entity.id
_entity.type
_entity.pdbx_description
1 polymer ?
#
loop_
_entity_poly.entity_id
_entity_poly.type
_entity_poly.pdbx_seq_one_letter_code
_entity_poly.pdbx_strand_id
1 'polypeptide(L)'
;MKVSFNELQGMGRKAFIGIGFEEGDAIDAAEMVAWMEAHGLGGVAALKKGLDYLLTEDPARTPTLVYQDADFTVLDAHNHSILGNASLALELGYARARARGLSITKIRHCHNRVLVIGYLSRLARRGMNVTAFWRNSHEPLIEQVVGFKAGHLVPEICVYSLEDIPDDTEKNDGITLIMANHVDLLPSLRSDYALTNLMRQTEEDLEQQRGRALVEGLEVDDQLWRTLKTLADRLLVEASEASRSGAGAGKSDND
;
A
#
# COMPACT_ATOMS: atom_id res chain seq x y z
N MET A 1 9.44 15.12 13.87
CA MET A 1 9.07 14.63 15.23
C MET A 1 9.16 13.11 15.33
N LYS A 2 9.12 12.56 16.56
CA LYS A 2 9.03 11.11 16.82
C LYS A 2 7.62 10.71 17.25
N VAL A 3 7.12 9.60 16.72
CA VAL A 3 5.83 9.00 17.10
C VAL A 3 5.95 7.48 17.17
N SER A 4 5.08 6.82 17.93
CA SER A 4 4.98 5.36 17.94
C SER A 4 4.29 4.82 16.68
N PHE A 5 4.49 3.53 16.39
CA PHE A 5 3.76 2.82 15.32
C PHE A 5 2.25 2.99 15.44
N ASN A 6 1.71 2.79 16.65
CA ASN A 6 0.28 2.88 16.92
C ASN A 6 -0.25 4.31 16.75
N GLU A 7 0.55 5.33 17.08
CA GLU A 7 0.18 6.73 16.83
C GLU A 7 0.13 7.04 15.34
N LEU A 8 1.12 6.60 14.56
CA LEU A 8 1.12 6.79 13.11
C LEU A 8 -0.05 6.06 12.45
N GLN A 9 -0.29 4.80 12.81
CA GLN A 9 -1.41 4.02 12.30
C GLN A 9 -2.76 4.65 12.71
N GLY A 10 -2.93 5.01 13.97
CA GLY A 10 -4.17 5.59 14.48
C GLY A 10 -4.48 6.96 13.86
N MET A 11 -3.46 7.82 13.72
CA MET A 11 -3.60 9.12 13.06
C MET A 11 -3.85 8.97 11.56
N GLY A 12 -3.08 8.13 10.89
CA GLY A 12 -3.22 7.82 9.46
C GLY A 12 -4.62 7.31 9.14
N ARG A 13 -5.14 6.35 9.91
CA ARG A 13 -6.51 5.82 9.72
C ARG A 13 -7.55 6.94 9.78
N LYS A 14 -7.49 7.81 10.79
CA LYS A 14 -8.44 8.92 10.92
C LYS A 14 -8.32 9.91 9.75
N ALA A 15 -7.08 10.21 9.33
CA ALA A 15 -6.82 11.09 8.20
C ALA A 15 -7.38 10.51 6.89
N PHE A 16 -7.19 9.21 6.64
CA PHE A 16 -7.71 8.54 5.45
C PHE A 16 -9.24 8.53 5.41
N ILE A 17 -9.91 8.24 6.54
CA ILE A 17 -11.37 8.36 6.62
C ILE A 17 -11.79 9.81 6.36
N GLY A 18 -11.08 10.80 6.92
CA GLY A 18 -11.34 12.23 6.73
C GLY A 18 -11.20 12.73 5.29
N ILE A 19 -10.61 11.94 4.39
CA ILE A 19 -10.53 12.23 2.95
C ILE A 19 -11.40 11.30 2.09
N GLY A 20 -12.25 10.48 2.72
CA GLY A 20 -13.27 9.69 2.03
C GLY A 20 -12.94 8.21 1.84
N PHE A 21 -11.89 7.68 2.46
CA PHE A 21 -11.66 6.22 2.42
C PHE A 21 -12.73 5.50 3.25
N GLU A 22 -13.19 4.36 2.75
CA GLU A 22 -13.97 3.41 3.54
C GLU A 22 -13.16 2.92 4.74
N GLU A 23 -13.84 2.56 5.84
CA GLU A 23 -13.16 2.25 7.10
C GLU A 23 -12.12 1.13 6.97
N GLY A 24 -12.44 0.09 6.18
CA GLY A 24 -11.52 -1.01 5.90
C GLY A 24 -10.27 -0.56 5.14
N ASP A 25 -10.45 0.20 4.06
CA ASP A 25 -9.35 0.71 3.25
C ASP A 25 -8.49 1.72 4.02
N ALA A 26 -9.10 2.51 4.91
CA ALA A 26 -8.37 3.43 5.78
C ALA A 26 -7.49 2.69 6.81
N ILE A 27 -7.96 1.56 7.36
CA ILE A 27 -7.17 0.71 8.25
C ILE A 27 -5.98 0.13 7.48
N ASP A 28 -6.25 -0.45 6.31
CA ASP A 28 -5.23 -1.08 5.48
C ASP A 28 -4.18 -0.05 5.03
N ALA A 29 -4.61 1.12 4.54
CA ALA A 29 -3.74 2.23 4.15
C ALA A 29 -2.83 2.72 5.29
N ALA A 30 -3.39 2.88 6.49
CA ALA A 30 -2.64 3.32 7.65
C ALA A 30 -1.61 2.29 8.10
N GLU A 31 -1.99 1.00 8.09
CA GLU A 31 -1.06 -0.08 8.37
C GLU A 31 0.04 -0.16 7.32
N MET A 32 -0.28 -0.02 6.02
CA MET A 32 0.70 0.00 4.94
C MET A 32 1.78 1.06 5.16
N VAL A 33 1.38 2.30 5.44
CA VAL A 33 2.29 3.43 5.68
C VAL A 33 3.13 3.21 6.93
N ALA A 34 2.50 2.83 8.05
CA ALA A 34 3.20 2.62 9.31
C ALA A 34 4.17 1.43 9.26
N TRP A 35 3.76 0.34 8.59
CA TRP A 35 4.61 -0.83 8.39
C TRP A 35 5.83 -0.48 7.55
N MET A 36 5.65 0.23 6.44
CA MET A 36 6.79 0.65 5.61
C MET A 36 7.74 1.56 6.35
N GLU A 37 7.23 2.51 7.12
CA GLU A 37 8.09 3.38 7.93
C GLU A 37 8.88 2.61 8.99
N ALA A 38 8.22 1.67 9.68
CA ALA A 38 8.88 0.85 10.70
C ALA A 38 10.01 -0.01 10.13
N HIS A 39 9.95 -0.40 8.86
CA HIS A 39 11.00 -1.21 8.22
C HIS A 39 12.01 -0.37 7.44
N GLY A 40 11.99 0.96 7.57
CA GLY A 40 12.93 1.84 6.87
C GLY A 40 12.71 1.92 5.36
N LEU A 41 11.48 1.64 4.90
CA LEU A 41 11.07 1.69 3.48
C LEU A 41 10.45 3.04 3.09
N GLY A 42 10.42 4.00 4.01
CA GLY A 42 9.98 5.37 3.74
C GLY A 42 8.48 5.51 3.46
N GLY A 43 7.63 4.81 4.22
CA GLY A 43 6.17 4.90 4.08
C GLY A 43 5.66 6.34 4.24
N VAL A 44 6.20 7.08 5.20
CA VAL A 44 5.84 8.48 5.46
C VAL A 44 6.27 9.39 4.31
N ALA A 45 7.48 9.19 3.78
CA ALA A 45 7.99 9.95 2.65
C ALA A 45 7.19 9.67 1.37
N ALA A 46 6.83 8.41 1.12
CA ALA A 46 6.00 7.99 -0.01
C ALA A 46 4.58 8.59 0.09
N LEU A 47 3.99 8.61 1.28
CA LEU A 47 2.72 9.29 1.53
C LEU A 47 2.84 10.79 1.28
N LYS A 48 3.84 11.46 1.87
CA LYS A 48 4.05 12.91 1.69
C LYS A 48 4.12 13.30 0.20
N LYS A 49 4.84 12.52 -0.60
CA LYS A 49 4.97 12.75 -2.05
C LYS A 49 3.66 12.53 -2.82
N GLY A 50 2.80 11.62 -2.35
CA GLY A 50 1.55 11.26 -3.00
C GLY A 50 0.32 12.00 -2.49
N LEU A 51 0.41 12.70 -1.36
CA LEU A 51 -0.75 13.17 -0.63
C LEU A 51 -1.59 14.16 -1.45
N ASP A 52 -0.96 15.08 -2.18
CA ASP A 52 -1.69 16.05 -3.00
C ASP A 52 -2.50 15.36 -4.11
N TYR A 53 -1.95 14.31 -4.73
CA TYR A 53 -2.68 13.50 -5.70
C TYR A 53 -3.86 12.79 -5.05
N LEU A 54 -3.63 12.16 -3.89
CA LEU A 54 -4.65 11.45 -3.13
C LEU A 54 -5.82 12.36 -2.74
N LEU A 55 -5.56 13.61 -2.40
CA LEU A 55 -6.60 14.59 -2.05
C LEU A 55 -7.45 15.06 -3.25
N THR A 56 -6.99 14.80 -4.47
CA THR A 56 -7.71 15.14 -5.71
C THR A 56 -8.44 13.97 -6.35
N GLU A 57 -8.26 12.76 -5.81
CA GLU A 57 -8.95 11.55 -6.28
C GLU A 57 -10.45 11.60 -5.94
N ASP A 58 -11.26 10.94 -6.76
CA ASP A 58 -12.68 10.76 -6.47
C ASP A 58 -12.86 9.55 -5.55
N PRO A 59 -13.21 9.72 -4.26
CA PRO A 59 -13.32 8.60 -3.34
C PRO A 59 -14.43 7.60 -3.72
N ALA A 60 -15.41 8.01 -4.54
CA ALA A 60 -16.49 7.13 -4.98
C ALA A 60 -16.07 6.22 -6.15
N ARG A 61 -14.95 6.51 -6.82
CA ARG A 61 -14.52 5.78 -8.00
C ARG A 61 -13.60 4.62 -7.62
N THR A 62 -14.11 3.42 -7.86
CA THR A 62 -13.43 2.16 -7.58
C THR A 62 -12.75 1.58 -8.82
N PRO A 63 -11.77 0.66 -8.66
CA PRO A 63 -11.15 -0.01 -9.80
C PRO A 63 -12.15 -0.79 -10.65
N THR A 64 -11.97 -0.74 -11.97
CA THR A 64 -12.79 -1.51 -12.92
C THR A 64 -12.07 -2.75 -13.40
N LEU A 65 -12.81 -3.84 -13.51
CA LEU A 65 -12.30 -5.09 -14.09
C LEU A 65 -12.23 -4.95 -15.63
N VAL A 66 -11.02 -4.92 -16.18
CA VAL A 66 -10.76 -4.81 -17.62
C VAL A 66 -10.74 -6.17 -18.29
N TYR A 67 -10.12 -7.15 -17.63
CA TYR A 67 -9.97 -8.51 -18.14
C TYR A 67 -9.92 -9.51 -17.00
N GLN A 68 -10.49 -10.68 -17.22
CA GLN A 68 -10.45 -11.80 -16.28
C GLN A 68 -10.47 -13.13 -17.01
N ASP A 69 -9.55 -14.00 -16.62
CA ASP A 69 -9.67 -15.45 -16.82
C ASP A 69 -9.45 -16.21 -15.51
N ALA A 70 -9.16 -17.50 -15.66
CA ALA A 70 -8.86 -18.43 -14.58
C ALA A 70 -7.81 -17.91 -13.58
N ASP A 71 -6.66 -17.48 -14.07
CA ASP A 71 -5.47 -17.23 -13.25
C ASP A 71 -4.98 -15.78 -13.42
N PHE A 72 -5.38 -15.09 -14.49
CA PHE A 72 -5.00 -13.72 -14.82
C PHE A 72 -6.15 -12.72 -14.68
N THR A 73 -5.85 -11.55 -14.11
CA THR A 73 -6.79 -10.43 -13.96
C THR A 73 -6.12 -9.12 -14.32
N VAL A 74 -6.85 -8.24 -15.00
CA VAL A 74 -6.45 -6.85 -15.21
C VAL A 74 -7.51 -5.93 -14.65
N LEU A 75 -7.11 -5.03 -13.76
CA LEU A 75 -7.94 -3.95 -13.24
C LEU A 75 -7.36 -2.60 -13.67
N ASP A 76 -8.23 -1.62 -13.86
CA ASP A 76 -7.89 -0.22 -14.09
C ASP A 76 -8.22 0.58 -12.82
N ALA A 77 -7.21 1.19 -12.20
CA ALA A 77 -7.35 1.99 -10.98
C ALA A 77 -7.64 3.48 -11.28
N HIS A 78 -7.85 3.86 -12.54
CA HIS A 78 -8.32 5.17 -12.94
C HIS A 78 -7.43 6.35 -12.51
N ASN A 79 -6.12 6.14 -12.53
CA ASN A 79 -5.09 7.04 -12.03
C ASN A 79 -5.19 7.31 -10.53
N HIS A 80 -5.76 6.40 -9.74
CA HIS A 80 -5.79 6.50 -8.28
C HIS A 80 -4.58 5.83 -7.62
N SER A 81 -4.34 6.22 -6.38
CA SER A 81 -3.34 5.62 -5.51
C SER A 81 -3.68 4.17 -5.19
N ILE A 82 -2.66 3.32 -5.23
CA ILE A 82 -2.71 1.94 -4.70
C ILE A 82 -3.20 1.91 -3.25
N LEU A 83 -2.96 2.98 -2.49
CA LEU A 83 -3.26 3.04 -1.07
C LEU A 83 -4.76 2.88 -0.75
N GLY A 84 -5.65 3.44 -1.57
CA GLY A 84 -7.10 3.35 -1.38
C GLY A 84 -7.80 2.35 -2.31
N ASN A 85 -7.07 1.77 -3.28
CA ASN A 85 -7.70 1.08 -4.41
C ASN A 85 -7.12 -0.32 -4.70
N ALA A 86 -6.12 -0.77 -3.95
CA ALA A 86 -5.49 -2.07 -4.22
C ALA A 86 -6.04 -3.23 -3.39
N SER A 87 -6.65 -2.99 -2.22
CA SER A 87 -7.06 -4.02 -1.26
C SER A 87 -7.89 -5.14 -1.93
N LEU A 88 -8.97 -4.78 -2.62
CA LEU A 88 -9.84 -5.73 -3.31
C LEU A 88 -9.13 -6.49 -4.44
N ALA A 89 -8.29 -5.82 -5.22
CA ALA A 89 -7.51 -6.46 -6.28
C ALA A 89 -6.51 -7.48 -5.72
N LEU A 90 -5.86 -7.14 -4.62
CA LEU A 90 -4.90 -7.99 -3.92
C LEU A 90 -5.59 -9.21 -3.29
N GLU A 91 -6.74 -9.03 -2.63
CA GLU A 91 -7.52 -10.13 -2.07
C GLU A 91 -8.13 -11.03 -3.14
N LEU A 92 -8.55 -10.49 -4.29
CA LEU A 92 -8.98 -11.28 -5.44
C LEU A 92 -7.84 -12.18 -5.96
N GLY A 93 -6.64 -11.62 -6.12
CA GLY A 93 -5.44 -12.38 -6.50
C GLY A 93 -5.10 -13.45 -5.47
N TYR A 94 -5.14 -13.11 -4.18
CA TYR A 94 -4.89 -14.05 -3.09
C TYR A 94 -5.88 -15.22 -3.11
N ALA A 95 -7.18 -14.93 -3.23
CA ALA A 95 -8.23 -15.95 -3.24
C ALA A 95 -8.07 -16.91 -4.43
N ARG A 96 -7.73 -16.40 -5.62
CA ARG A 96 -7.48 -17.24 -6.80
C ARG A 96 -6.22 -18.07 -6.66
N ALA A 97 -5.11 -17.46 -6.25
CA ALA A 97 -3.87 -18.20 -6.02
C ALA A 97 -4.09 -19.33 -5.00
N ARG A 98 -4.86 -19.07 -3.94
CA ARG A 98 -5.20 -20.09 -2.96
C ARG A 98 -6.00 -21.23 -3.54
N ALA A 99 -7.01 -20.94 -4.36
CA ALA A 99 -7.90 -21.94 -4.95
C ALA A 99 -7.27 -22.73 -6.11
N ARG A 100 -6.39 -22.09 -6.89
CA ARG A 100 -5.90 -22.61 -8.18
C ARG A 100 -4.39 -22.89 -8.20
N GLY A 101 -3.66 -22.46 -7.19
CA GLY A 101 -2.21 -22.61 -7.08
C GLY A 101 -1.40 -21.40 -7.55
N LEU A 102 -1.97 -20.57 -8.43
CA LEU A 102 -1.33 -19.38 -9.02
C LEU A 102 -2.37 -18.29 -9.28
N SER A 103 -1.98 -17.03 -9.14
CA SER A 103 -2.69 -15.89 -9.72
C SER A 103 -1.72 -14.81 -10.18
N ILE A 104 -2.06 -14.18 -11.30
CA ILE A 104 -1.43 -12.99 -11.82
C ILE A 104 -2.47 -11.88 -11.82
N THR A 105 -2.18 -10.75 -11.18
CA THR A 105 -3.07 -9.58 -11.13
C THR A 105 -2.31 -8.35 -11.58
N LYS A 106 -2.79 -7.68 -12.62
CA LYS A 106 -2.26 -6.40 -13.09
C LYS A 106 -3.22 -5.28 -12.72
N ILE A 107 -2.72 -4.25 -12.03
CA ILE A 107 -3.44 -3.02 -11.76
C ILE A 107 -2.81 -1.94 -12.65
N ARG A 108 -3.56 -1.38 -13.60
CA ARG A 108 -3.13 -0.32 -14.54
C ARG A 108 -3.57 1.05 -14.05
N HIS A 109 -2.95 2.10 -14.60
CA HIS A 109 -3.30 3.50 -14.30
C HIS A 109 -3.33 3.74 -12.78
N CYS A 110 -2.21 3.50 -12.11
CA CYS A 110 -2.10 3.64 -10.66
C CYS A 110 -0.82 4.37 -10.25
N HIS A 111 -0.83 5.02 -9.09
CA HIS A 111 0.36 5.65 -8.53
C HIS A 111 0.59 5.27 -7.07
N ASN A 112 1.67 5.82 -6.47
CA ASN A 112 2.17 5.43 -5.15
C ASN A 112 2.42 3.92 -4.97
N ARG A 113 2.79 3.24 -6.06
CA ARG A 113 2.95 1.77 -6.14
C ARG A 113 3.83 1.15 -5.07
N VAL A 114 4.87 1.86 -4.61
CA VAL A 114 5.74 1.39 -3.52
C VAL A 114 4.98 1.12 -2.21
N LEU A 115 3.85 1.80 -1.98
CA LEU A 115 3.02 1.59 -0.78
C LEU A 115 2.42 0.19 -0.72
N VAL A 116 2.31 -0.52 -1.85
CA VAL A 116 1.79 -1.90 -1.91
C VAL A 116 2.55 -2.83 -0.97
N ILE A 117 3.85 -2.59 -0.74
CA ILE A 117 4.75 -3.48 0.01
C ILE A 117 4.18 -3.73 1.41
N GLY A 118 3.61 -2.70 2.04
CA GLY A 118 2.96 -2.83 3.34
C GLY A 118 1.82 -3.86 3.34
N TYR A 119 1.01 -3.88 2.28
CA TYR A 119 -0.09 -4.85 2.15
C TYR A 119 0.41 -6.25 1.83
N LEU A 120 1.46 -6.38 1.01
CA LEU A 120 2.03 -7.68 0.64
C LEU A 120 2.55 -8.43 1.88
N SER A 121 3.07 -7.73 2.88
CA SER A 121 3.48 -8.33 4.16
C SER A 121 2.33 -9.10 4.84
N ARG A 122 1.09 -8.61 4.73
CA ARG A 122 -0.11 -9.27 5.27
C ARG A 122 -0.46 -10.54 4.50
N LEU A 123 -0.32 -10.51 3.17
CA LEU A 123 -0.55 -11.70 2.33
C LEU A 123 0.50 -12.78 2.63
N ALA A 124 1.77 -12.38 2.77
CA ALA A 124 2.86 -13.27 3.13
C ALA A 124 2.63 -13.95 4.49
N ARG A 125 2.23 -13.18 5.51
CA ARG A 125 1.84 -13.70 6.84
C ARG A 125 0.68 -14.70 6.80
N ARG A 126 -0.17 -14.62 5.78
CA ARG A 126 -1.26 -15.58 5.51
C ARG A 126 -0.81 -16.78 4.66
N GLY A 127 0.50 -17.02 4.57
CA GLY A 127 1.10 -18.18 3.93
C GLY A 127 1.09 -18.14 2.40
N MET A 128 1.16 -16.94 1.79
CA MET A 128 1.22 -16.78 0.34
C MET A 128 2.60 -16.33 -0.11
N ASN A 129 3.14 -16.96 -1.16
CA ASN A 129 4.27 -16.39 -1.88
C ASN A 129 3.76 -15.28 -2.79
N VAL A 130 4.36 -14.09 -2.72
CA VAL A 130 3.92 -12.96 -3.54
C VAL A 130 5.09 -12.17 -4.08
N THR A 131 5.03 -11.87 -5.37
CA THR A 131 5.99 -11.05 -6.07
C THR A 131 5.26 -9.91 -6.77
N ALA A 132 5.70 -8.69 -6.54
CA ALA A 132 5.19 -7.52 -7.22
C ALA A 132 6.32 -6.81 -7.96
N PHE A 133 6.01 -6.30 -9.15
CA PHE A 133 6.96 -5.51 -9.92
C PHE A 133 6.27 -4.39 -10.70
N TRP A 134 6.97 -3.27 -10.83
CA TRP A 134 6.51 -2.09 -11.56
C TRP A 134 7.69 -1.26 -12.05
N ARG A 135 7.44 -0.40 -13.05
CA ARG A 135 8.43 0.52 -13.59
C ARG A 135 8.06 1.97 -13.34
N ASN A 136 9.00 2.79 -12.93
CA ASN A 136 8.80 4.23 -12.83
C ASN A 136 9.31 4.91 -14.10
N SER A 137 8.42 5.63 -14.79
CA SER A 137 8.73 6.40 -15.99
C SER A 137 9.58 7.64 -15.67
N HIS A 138 10.85 7.40 -15.37
CA HIS A 138 11.91 8.39 -15.22
C HIS A 138 13.08 7.99 -16.11
N GLU A 139 14.03 8.90 -16.34
CA GLU A 139 15.31 8.58 -16.99
C GLU A 139 16.42 8.54 -15.94
N PRO A 140 17.14 7.41 -15.77
CA PRO A 140 16.92 6.12 -16.45
C PRO A 140 15.64 5.41 -15.98
N LEU A 141 15.14 4.48 -16.80
CA LEU A 141 13.96 3.67 -16.47
C LEU A 141 14.30 2.76 -15.28
N ILE A 142 13.53 2.86 -14.20
CA ILE A 142 13.74 2.06 -13.00
C ILE A 142 12.64 0.99 -12.88
N GLU A 143 13.03 -0.27 -12.74
CA GLU A 143 12.14 -1.38 -12.37
C GLU A 143 12.36 -1.76 -10.91
N GLN A 144 11.27 -1.85 -10.15
CA GLN A 144 11.28 -2.36 -8.77
C GLN A 144 10.66 -3.75 -8.76
N VAL A 145 11.31 -4.68 -8.06
CA VAL A 145 10.82 -6.04 -7.85
C VAL A 145 10.89 -6.35 -6.36
N VAL A 146 9.75 -6.73 -5.81
CA VAL A 146 9.55 -7.04 -4.39
C VAL A 146 9.02 -8.45 -4.28
N GLY A 147 9.69 -9.31 -3.52
CA GLY A 147 9.25 -10.69 -3.27
C GLY A 147 9.13 -11.00 -1.79
N PHE A 148 8.02 -11.61 -1.40
CA PHE A 148 7.83 -12.23 -0.10
C PHE A 148 7.66 -13.74 -0.25
N LYS A 149 8.30 -14.48 0.66
CA LYS A 149 8.02 -15.90 0.88
C LYS A 149 6.85 -16.06 1.84
N ALA A 150 6.10 -17.13 1.68
CA ALA A 150 5.01 -17.51 2.56
C ALA A 150 5.51 -17.62 4.01
N GLY A 151 4.84 -16.92 4.92
CA GLY A 151 5.18 -16.89 6.35
C GLY A 151 6.30 -15.92 6.73
N HIS A 152 7.05 -15.37 5.77
CA HIS A 152 8.11 -14.39 6.06
C HIS A 152 7.48 -13.01 6.33
N LEU A 153 8.10 -12.27 7.26
CA LEU A 153 7.57 -10.98 7.72
C LEU A 153 8.05 -9.81 6.86
N VAL A 154 9.15 -9.97 6.13
CA VAL A 154 9.85 -8.93 5.38
C VAL A 154 10.17 -9.43 3.96
N PRO A 155 10.25 -8.53 2.96
CA PRO A 155 10.54 -8.88 1.59
C PRO A 155 12.03 -8.94 1.29
N GLU A 156 12.36 -9.55 0.15
CA GLU A 156 13.54 -9.20 -0.64
C GLU A 156 13.14 -8.12 -1.67
N ILE A 157 13.92 -7.05 -1.78
CA ILE A 157 13.68 -5.94 -2.71
C ILE A 157 14.90 -5.76 -3.62
N CYS A 158 14.67 -5.61 -4.92
CA CYS A 158 15.68 -5.24 -5.91
C CYS A 158 15.18 -4.10 -6.80
N VAL A 159 16.10 -3.20 -7.15
CA VAL A 159 15.85 -2.05 -8.02
C VAL A 159 16.80 -2.11 -9.22
N TYR A 160 16.26 -2.24 -10.42
CA TYR A 160 17.02 -2.34 -11.67
C TYR A 160 16.94 -1.03 -12.45
N SER A 161 18.08 -0.58 -12.98
CA SER A 161 18.13 0.45 -14.01
C SER A 161 18.10 -0.24 -15.38
N LEU A 162 17.15 0.11 -16.23
CA LEU A 162 16.96 -0.46 -17.55
C LEU A 162 17.44 0.54 -18.61
N GLU A 163 18.23 0.06 -19.57
CA GLU A 163 18.76 0.87 -20.68
C GLU A 163 17.71 1.12 -21.77
N ASP A 164 16.85 0.13 -22.02
CA ASP A 164 15.81 0.19 -23.05
C ASP A 164 14.47 0.67 -22.48
N ILE A 165 13.99 1.82 -22.96
CA ILE A 165 12.59 2.20 -22.82
C ILE A 165 11.83 1.41 -23.89
N PRO A 166 10.82 0.59 -23.53
CA PRO A 166 10.00 -0.10 -24.51
C PRO A 166 9.44 0.89 -25.54
N ASP A 167 9.48 0.51 -26.82
CA ASP A 167 8.91 1.28 -27.95
C ASP A 167 7.38 1.18 -27.94
N ASP A 168 6.78 1.62 -26.83
CA ASP A 168 5.37 1.41 -26.51
C ASP A 168 4.65 2.76 -26.45
N THR A 169 3.53 2.86 -27.18
CA THR A 169 2.68 4.06 -27.21
C THR A 169 1.91 4.26 -25.89
N GLU A 170 1.81 3.22 -25.05
CA GLU A 170 1.11 3.26 -23.78
C GLU A 170 2.05 3.50 -22.59
N LYS A 171 1.61 4.35 -21.66
CA LYS A 171 2.35 4.66 -20.43
C LYS A 171 2.37 3.43 -19.51
N ASN A 172 3.56 3.05 -19.01
CA ASN A 172 3.70 1.96 -18.05
C ASN A 172 3.50 2.43 -16.59
N ASP A 173 2.26 2.77 -16.25
CA ASP A 173 1.83 3.24 -14.93
C ASP A 173 1.09 2.16 -14.11
N GLY A 174 1.36 0.89 -14.41
CA GLY A 174 0.78 -0.24 -13.68
C GLY A 174 1.70 -0.88 -12.65
N ILE A 175 1.15 -1.81 -11.91
CA ILE A 175 1.86 -2.80 -11.10
C ILE A 175 1.34 -4.20 -11.45
N THR A 176 2.25 -5.18 -11.47
CA THR A 176 1.90 -6.59 -11.67
C THR A 176 2.24 -7.37 -10.42
N LEU A 177 1.33 -8.25 -10.01
CA LEU A 177 1.47 -9.15 -8.89
C LEU A 177 1.37 -10.59 -9.36
N ILE A 178 2.23 -11.44 -8.82
CA ILE A 178 2.22 -12.89 -9.01
C ILE A 178 2.14 -13.50 -7.63
N MET A 179 1.12 -14.32 -7.39
CA MET A 179 0.89 -15.01 -6.12
C MET A 179 0.84 -16.52 -6.37
N ALA A 180 1.49 -17.30 -5.53
CA ALA A 180 1.52 -18.76 -5.67
C ALA A 180 1.55 -19.48 -4.32
N ASN A 181 0.98 -20.69 -4.29
CA ASN A 181 0.92 -21.49 -3.05
C ASN A 181 2.26 -22.15 -2.69
N HIS A 182 3.01 -22.65 -3.68
CA HIS A 182 4.17 -23.54 -3.48
C HIS A 182 5.37 -23.19 -4.37
N VAL A 183 5.33 -22.02 -5.02
CA VAL A 183 6.41 -21.53 -5.87
C VAL A 183 6.81 -20.15 -5.37
N ASP A 184 8.11 -19.95 -5.23
CA ASP A 184 8.69 -18.66 -4.81
C ASP A 184 9.30 -17.99 -6.06
N LEU A 185 8.81 -16.82 -6.42
CA LEU A 185 9.36 -16.02 -7.53
C LEU A 185 10.15 -14.85 -6.96
N LEU A 186 11.37 -15.09 -6.50
CA LEU A 186 12.15 -14.07 -5.78
C LEU A 186 12.89 -13.13 -6.75
N PRO A 187 13.16 -11.88 -6.34
CA PRO A 187 14.03 -10.99 -7.10
C PRO A 187 15.40 -11.64 -7.31
N SER A 188 15.91 -11.59 -8.54
CA SER A 188 17.22 -12.18 -8.89
C SER A 188 18.19 -11.10 -9.36
N LEU A 189 19.40 -11.07 -8.81
CA LEU A 189 20.50 -10.28 -9.36
C LEU A 189 21.11 -11.07 -10.53
N ARG A 190 20.88 -10.65 -11.78
CA ARG A 190 21.65 -11.18 -12.92
C ARG A 190 22.96 -10.39 -13.03
N SER A 191 24.07 -11.08 -13.24
CA SER A 191 25.43 -10.51 -13.34
C SER A 191 25.60 -9.48 -14.46
N ASP A 192 24.67 -9.47 -15.40
CA ASP A 192 24.81 -8.84 -16.71
C ASP A 192 24.23 -7.42 -16.73
N TYR A 193 23.46 -7.03 -15.70
CA TYR A 193 23.00 -5.66 -15.53
C TYR A 193 24.15 -4.82 -14.93
N ALA A 194 24.51 -3.71 -15.60
CA ALA A 194 25.39 -2.72 -15.02
C ALA A 194 24.83 -2.31 -13.66
N LEU A 195 25.54 -2.63 -12.57
CA LEU A 195 25.14 -2.44 -11.18
C LEU A 195 25.13 -0.96 -10.76
N THR A 196 24.68 -0.05 -11.62
CA THR A 196 24.88 1.38 -11.41
C THR A 196 23.97 1.95 -10.33
N ASN A 197 22.86 1.29 -9.94
CA ASN A 197 21.93 1.77 -8.91
C ASN A 197 21.14 0.65 -8.19
N LEU A 198 21.79 -0.47 -7.85
CA LEU A 198 21.15 -1.57 -7.13
C LEU A 198 21.05 -1.25 -5.63
N MET A 199 19.84 -0.96 -5.15
CA MET A 199 19.51 -1.10 -3.73
C MET A 199 18.93 -2.50 -3.54
N ARG A 200 19.68 -3.38 -2.86
CA ARG A 200 19.14 -4.61 -2.27
C ARG A 200 18.87 -4.34 -0.81
N GLN A 201 17.65 -4.61 -0.36
CA GLN A 201 17.33 -4.67 1.05
C GLN A 201 17.08 -6.13 1.41
N THR A 202 17.85 -6.63 2.37
CA THR A 202 17.73 -8.01 2.85
C THR A 202 16.72 -8.10 3.98
N GLU A 203 16.26 -9.32 4.27
CA GLU A 203 15.37 -9.58 5.40
C GLU A 203 16.00 -9.08 6.72
N GLU A 204 17.30 -9.32 6.92
CA GLU A 204 18.04 -8.90 8.11
C GLU A 204 18.07 -7.37 8.27
N ASP A 205 18.33 -6.62 7.20
CA ASP A 205 18.34 -5.16 7.23
C ASP A 205 16.99 -4.59 7.70
N LEU A 206 15.89 -5.15 7.17
CA LEU A 206 14.54 -4.69 7.46
C LEU A 206 14.11 -5.04 8.88
N GLU A 207 14.50 -6.20 9.40
CA GLU A 207 14.27 -6.58 10.79
C GLU A 207 15.06 -5.69 11.78
N GLN A 208 16.30 -5.33 11.45
CA GLN A 208 17.09 -4.39 12.25
C GLN A 208 16.47 -2.98 12.26
N GLN A 209 15.95 -2.51 11.12
CA GLN A 209 15.21 -1.23 11.06
C GLN A 209 13.96 -1.27 11.96
N ARG A 210 13.19 -2.36 11.89
CA ARG A 210 12.01 -2.57 12.73
C ARG A 210 12.34 -2.56 14.22
N GLY A 211 13.43 -3.24 14.61
CA GLY A 211 13.90 -3.26 15.99
C GLY A 211 14.21 -1.86 16.52
N ARG A 212 14.90 -1.02 15.72
CA ARG A 212 15.18 0.38 16.06
C ARG A 212 13.91 1.21 16.15
N ALA A 213 13.01 1.09 15.17
CA ALA A 213 11.73 1.80 15.15
C ALA A 213 10.88 1.53 16.41
N LEU A 214 10.92 0.31 16.94
CA LEU A 214 10.19 -0.06 18.16
C LEU A 214 10.74 0.66 19.42
N VAL A 215 12.05 0.88 19.48
CA VAL A 215 12.72 1.49 20.65
C VAL A 215 12.77 3.02 20.54
N GLU A 216 13.12 3.53 19.37
CA GLU A 216 13.39 4.96 19.14
C GLU A 216 12.17 5.73 18.60
N GLY A 217 11.12 5.02 18.19
CA GLY A 217 9.97 5.59 17.49
C GLY A 217 10.25 5.93 16.02
N LEU A 218 9.17 6.13 15.28
CA LEU A 218 9.16 6.48 13.86
C LEU A 218 9.42 7.98 13.69
N GLU A 219 10.27 8.33 12.73
CA GLU A 219 10.49 9.72 12.36
C GLU A 219 9.43 10.18 11.37
N VAL A 220 8.70 11.23 11.73
CA VAL A 220 7.66 11.81 10.89
C VAL A 220 7.92 13.29 10.70
N ASP A 221 7.87 13.73 9.45
CA ASP A 221 7.95 15.15 9.09
C ASP A 221 6.84 15.96 9.78
N ASP A 222 7.22 17.07 10.43
CA ASP A 222 6.29 17.85 11.27
C ASP A 222 5.15 18.45 10.44
N GLN A 223 5.42 18.83 9.19
CA GLN A 223 4.40 19.38 8.29
C GLN A 223 3.41 18.31 7.86
N LEU A 224 3.89 17.11 7.48
CA LEU A 224 3.02 15.99 7.18
C LEU A 224 2.18 15.62 8.39
N TRP A 225 2.77 15.56 9.60
CA TRP A 225 2.00 15.22 10.81
C TRP A 225 0.88 16.23 11.10
N ARG A 226 1.15 17.54 10.96
CA ARG A 226 0.12 18.57 11.07
C ARG A 226 -0.97 18.38 10.03
N THR A 227 -0.59 18.07 8.79
CA THR A 227 -1.53 17.81 7.69
C THR A 227 -2.44 16.62 8.03
N LEU A 228 -1.88 15.50 8.50
CA LEU A 228 -2.66 14.33 8.91
C LEU A 228 -3.64 14.66 10.04
N LYS A 229 -3.24 15.48 11.02
CA LYS A 229 -4.15 15.96 12.07
C LYS A 229 -5.31 16.76 11.48
N THR A 230 -5.04 17.73 10.61
CA THR A 230 -6.09 18.53 9.96
C THR A 230 -7.04 17.68 9.12
N LEU A 231 -6.52 16.66 8.42
CA LEU A 231 -7.36 15.72 7.68
C LEU A 231 -8.20 14.85 8.62
N ALA A 232 -7.61 14.37 9.72
CA ALA A 232 -8.31 13.59 10.74
C ALA A 232 -9.43 14.38 11.41
N ASP A 233 -9.29 15.70 11.57
CA ASP A 233 -10.34 16.56 12.12
C ASP A 233 -11.57 16.64 11.20
N ARG A 234 -11.45 16.35 9.89
CA ARG A 234 -12.61 16.28 8.98
C ARG A 234 -13.57 15.13 9.30
N LEU A 235 -13.08 14.09 9.99
CA LEU A 235 -13.93 13.02 10.54
C LEU A 235 -14.89 13.55 11.61
N LEU A 236 -14.45 14.58 12.33
CA LEU A 236 -15.22 15.21 13.39
C LEU A 236 -16.18 16.22 12.74
N VAL A 237 -17.26 15.72 12.13
CA VAL A 237 -18.41 16.57 11.79
C VAL A 237 -18.80 17.32 13.07
N GLU A 238 -18.96 18.65 13.01
CA GLU A 238 -19.49 19.42 14.13
C GLU A 238 -20.75 18.75 14.64
N ALA A 239 -20.83 18.52 15.94
CA ALA A 239 -22.03 17.99 16.58
C ALA A 239 -23.20 18.98 16.38
N SER A 240 -23.87 18.89 15.23
CA SER A 240 -25.10 19.63 14.98
C SER A 240 -26.10 19.27 16.09
N GLU A 241 -26.90 20.24 16.52
CA GLU A 241 -27.86 20.05 17.62
C GLU A 241 -28.79 18.84 17.41
N ALA A 242 -28.97 18.38 16.17
CA ALA A 242 -29.69 17.16 15.81
C ALA A 242 -29.09 15.87 16.43
N SER A 243 -27.77 15.78 16.61
CA SER A 243 -27.12 14.63 17.27
C SER A 243 -27.34 14.60 18.79
N ARG A 244 -27.74 15.71 19.41
CA ARG A 244 -28.06 15.79 20.85
C ARG A 244 -29.53 15.47 21.16
N SER A 245 -30.43 15.63 20.20
CA SER A 245 -31.87 15.37 20.38
C SER A 245 -32.28 13.89 20.31
N GLY A 246 -31.39 12.97 19.90
CA GLY A 246 -31.75 11.58 19.61
C GLY A 246 -31.47 10.55 20.73
N ALA A 247 -30.78 10.92 21.82
CA ALA A 247 -30.35 9.98 22.86
C ALA A 247 -30.80 10.38 24.27
N GLY A 248 -32.03 10.89 24.40
CA GLY A 248 -32.71 11.03 25.67
C GLY A 248 -33.66 9.86 25.89
N ALA A 249 -33.46 9.12 26.98
CA ALA A 249 -34.34 8.04 27.43
C ALA A 249 -35.81 8.50 27.43
N GLY A 250 -36.65 7.81 26.65
CA GLY A 250 -38.10 7.94 26.75
C GLY A 250 -38.53 7.64 28.18
N LYS A 251 -39.20 8.61 28.80
CA LYS A 251 -39.79 8.51 30.13
C LYS A 251 -40.85 7.41 30.17
N SER A 252 -40.74 6.56 31.20
CA SER A 252 -41.79 5.86 31.95
C SER A 252 -43.03 5.35 31.20
N ASP A 253 -43.12 4.04 31.06
CA ASP A 253 -44.42 3.34 31.15
C ASP A 253 -44.45 2.57 32.47
N ASN A 254 -45.12 3.17 33.45
CA ASN A 254 -45.81 2.46 34.53
C ASN A 254 -47.27 2.85 34.32
N ASP A 255 -48.04 1.94 33.71
CA ASP A 255 -49.46 1.63 34.00
C ASP A 255 -49.90 0.45 33.13
#